data_AF-A0A085WLB6-F1
#
_entry.id   AF-A0A085WLB6-F1
#
_cell.length_a   1.000
_cell.length_b   1.000
_cell.length_c   1.000
_cell.angle_alpha   90.00
_cell.angle_beta   90.00
_cell.angle_gamma   90.00
#
_symmetry.space_group_name_H-M   'P 1'
#
loop_
_entity.id
_entity.type
_entity.pdbx_description
1 polymer ?
#
loop_
_entity_poly.entity_id
_entity_poly.type
_entity_poly.pdbx_seq_one_letter_code
_entity_poly.pdbx_strand_id
1 'polypeptide(L)'
;MGPLRPPTATAQRYWAGLLIPFPWDRPVFIIPWNHHTPLLPSQRKMLEEALRIAQEPHEKHHIFPQEPRLKTWFERQGINTHQETISLDLPTHRRIHLGARGGAWNQAWRDFQDAKPGATKQQMYEHSWELMKRFKLVGFVIPYHDKPPYLLPPPIEY
;
A
#
# COMPACT_ATOMS: atom_id res chain seq x y z
N MET A 1 -58.76 5.62 -19.82
CA MET A 1 -57.32 5.92 -19.99
C MET A 1 -56.65 5.68 -18.64
N GLY A 2 -55.81 4.65 -18.52
CA GLY A 2 -55.12 4.31 -17.26
C GLY A 2 -53.89 5.19 -17.04
N PRO A 3 -53.47 5.45 -15.77
CA PRO A 3 -52.31 6.29 -15.50
C PRO A 3 -51.02 5.61 -15.94
N LEU A 4 -50.17 6.36 -16.62
CA LEU A 4 -48.82 5.95 -17.03
C LEU A 4 -47.97 5.69 -15.79
N ARG A 5 -47.43 4.47 -15.66
CA ARG A 5 -46.42 4.16 -14.66
C ARG A 5 -45.12 4.88 -15.02
N PRO A 6 -44.47 5.61 -14.10
CA PRO A 6 -43.17 6.19 -14.37
C PRO A 6 -42.11 5.09 -14.48
N PRO A 7 -41.08 5.27 -15.31
CA PRO A 7 -40.04 4.29 -15.50
C PRO A 7 -39.20 4.15 -14.22
N THR A 8 -39.04 2.91 -13.77
CA THR A 8 -38.01 2.50 -12.83
C THR A 8 -36.63 2.73 -13.45
N ALA A 9 -35.92 3.77 -13.03
CA ALA A 9 -34.50 3.93 -13.31
C ALA A 9 -33.82 4.82 -12.25
N THR A 10 -32.96 4.16 -11.48
CA THR A 10 -31.66 4.59 -10.94
C THR A 10 -31.20 6.04 -11.19
N ALA A 11 -30.66 6.65 -10.12
CA ALA A 11 -30.11 8.00 -9.95
C ALA A 11 -31.14 9.07 -9.53
N GLN A 12 -31.43 9.11 -8.22
CA GLN A 12 -32.17 10.20 -7.59
C GLN A 12 -31.39 11.52 -7.76
N ARG A 13 -31.83 12.33 -8.73
CA ARG A 13 -31.42 13.73 -8.88
C ARG A 13 -32.14 14.55 -7.80
N TYR A 14 -31.40 15.13 -6.86
CA TYR A 14 -31.93 16.10 -5.88
C TYR A 14 -32.27 17.48 -6.48
N TRP A 15 -32.40 17.59 -7.79
CA TRP A 15 -32.65 18.88 -8.47
C TRP A 15 -34.09 19.08 -8.95
N ALA A 16 -34.96 18.08 -8.84
CA ALA A 16 -36.41 18.25 -8.95
C ALA A 16 -37.07 16.88 -8.74
N GLY A 17 -37.72 16.66 -7.60
CA GLY A 17 -38.42 15.40 -7.39
C GLY A 17 -39.14 15.28 -6.06
N LEU A 18 -40.43 15.63 -6.10
CA LEU A 18 -41.52 15.30 -5.18
C LEU A 18 -41.88 16.31 -4.06
N LEU A 19 -43.01 16.99 -4.31
CA LEU A 19 -44.17 17.12 -3.42
C LEU A 19 -43.99 17.86 -2.08
N ILE A 20 -43.40 19.04 -2.10
CA ILE A 20 -43.56 20.01 -1.00
C ILE A 20 -44.21 21.26 -1.59
N PRO A 21 -45.40 21.70 -1.12
CA PRO A 21 -46.00 22.95 -1.57
C PRO A 21 -45.21 24.10 -0.92
N PHE A 22 -44.17 24.57 -1.59
CA PHE A 22 -43.31 25.66 -1.12
C PHE A 22 -43.18 26.74 -2.20
N PRO A 23 -43.09 28.03 -1.82
CA PRO A 23 -43.21 29.15 -2.75
C PRO A 23 -42.10 29.13 -3.80
N TRP A 24 -42.50 29.36 -5.05
CA TRP A 24 -41.71 29.20 -6.29
C TRP A 24 -40.55 30.20 -6.46
N ASP A 25 -40.28 31.02 -5.45
CA ASP A 25 -39.52 32.26 -5.62
C ASP A 25 -38.06 32.14 -5.10
N ARG A 26 -37.65 30.98 -4.55
CA ARG A 26 -36.29 30.80 -4.01
C ARG A 26 -35.75 29.38 -4.22
N PRO A 27 -34.49 29.22 -4.66
CA PRO A 27 -33.84 27.91 -4.68
C PRO A 27 -33.62 27.41 -3.25
N VAL A 28 -34.00 26.16 -2.99
CA VAL A 28 -33.77 25.46 -1.71
C VAL A 28 -32.75 24.35 -1.95
N PHE A 29 -31.70 24.31 -1.12
CA PHE A 29 -30.68 23.27 -1.14
C PHE A 29 -30.95 22.24 -0.04
N ILE A 30 -31.14 20.97 -0.40
CA ILE A 30 -31.36 19.87 0.54
C ILE A 30 -30.08 19.03 0.61
N ILE A 31 -29.43 19.01 1.77
CA ILE A 31 -28.34 18.09 2.09
C ILE A 31 -28.93 16.97 2.95
N PRO A 32 -29.07 15.74 2.42
CA PRO A 32 -29.58 14.64 3.23
C PRO A 32 -28.44 14.08 4.10
N TRP A 33 -28.28 14.66 5.30
CA TRP A 33 -27.20 14.33 6.26
C TRP A 33 -27.08 12.85 6.63
N ASN A 34 -28.16 12.06 6.53
CA ASN A 34 -28.18 10.62 6.87
C ASN A 34 -28.31 9.71 5.64
N HIS A 35 -28.01 10.20 4.43
CA HIS A 35 -28.07 9.38 3.23
C HIS A 35 -26.75 8.65 3.01
N HIS A 36 -26.71 7.40 3.46
CA HIS A 36 -25.67 6.45 3.07
C HIS A 36 -25.86 6.16 1.59
N THR A 37 -25.17 6.93 0.74
CA THR A 37 -25.21 6.70 -0.70
C THR A 37 -24.54 5.34 -0.95
N PRO A 38 -25.24 4.34 -1.52
CA PRO A 38 -24.61 3.07 -1.80
C PRO A 38 -23.42 3.31 -2.73
N LEU A 39 -22.31 2.62 -2.48
CA LEU A 39 -21.09 2.78 -3.27
C LEU A 39 -21.40 2.63 -4.77
N LEU A 40 -20.91 3.58 -5.57
CA LEU A 40 -20.96 3.51 -7.02
C LEU A 40 -20.26 2.22 -7.48
N PRO A 41 -20.65 1.62 -8.63
CA PRO A 41 -19.99 0.43 -9.16
C PRO A 41 -18.46 0.58 -9.30
N SER A 42 -17.98 1.78 -9.64
CA SER A 42 -16.54 2.09 -9.69
C SER A 42 -15.86 2.06 -8.32
N GLN A 43 -16.53 2.59 -7.28
CA GLN A 43 -16.01 2.59 -5.91
C GLN A 43 -15.96 1.18 -5.31
N ARG A 44 -16.97 0.35 -5.61
CA ARG A 44 -16.95 -1.08 -5.22
C ARG A 44 -15.79 -1.83 -5.87
N LYS A 45 -15.63 -1.69 -7.19
CA LYS A 45 -14.50 -2.31 -7.91
C LYS A 45 -13.14 -1.86 -7.35
N MET A 46 -12.99 -0.58 -7.03
CA MET A 46 -11.77 -0.05 -6.43
C MET A 46 -11.50 -0.69 -5.05
N LEU A 47 -12.53 -0.82 -4.20
CA LEU A 47 -12.41 -1.44 -2.89
C LEU A 47 -12.11 -2.95 -2.99
N GLU A 48 -12.80 -3.66 -3.89
CA GLU A 48 -12.55 -5.08 -4.17
C GLU A 48 -11.10 -5.31 -4.62
N GLU A 49 -10.59 -4.46 -5.52
CA GLU A 49 -9.20 -4.54 -5.98
C GLU A 49 -8.21 -4.20 -4.87
N ALA A 50 -8.47 -3.16 -4.06
CA ALA A 50 -7.65 -2.83 -2.91
C ALA A 50 -7.60 -3.96 -1.88
N LEU A 51 -8.74 -4.60 -1.61
CA LEU A 51 -8.83 -5.79 -0.75
C LEU A 51 -8.05 -6.97 -1.34
N ARG A 52 -8.16 -7.20 -2.65
CA ARG A 52 -7.41 -8.25 -3.35
C ARG A 52 -5.91 -8.03 -3.20
N ILE A 53 -5.42 -6.82 -3.46
CA ILE A 53 -4.01 -6.43 -3.31
C ILE A 53 -3.56 -6.58 -1.85
N ALA A 54 -4.38 -6.13 -0.90
CA ALA A 54 -4.07 -6.26 0.52
C ALA A 54 -3.98 -7.74 0.97
N GLN A 55 -4.75 -8.63 0.35
CA GLN A 55 -4.73 -10.07 0.64
C GLN A 55 -3.62 -10.83 -0.10
N GLU A 56 -2.88 -10.20 -1.02
CA GLU A 56 -1.77 -10.87 -1.68
C GLU A 56 -0.71 -11.30 -0.64
N PRO A 57 -0.06 -12.46 -0.83
CA PRO A 57 0.93 -12.94 0.11
C PRO A 57 2.13 -11.97 0.16
N HIS A 58 2.46 -11.54 1.38
CA HIS A 58 3.62 -10.70 1.65
C HIS A 58 4.64 -11.45 2.49
N GLU A 59 5.91 -11.14 2.28
CA GLU A 59 7.03 -11.64 3.08
C GLU A 59 7.88 -10.47 3.57
N LYS A 60 8.50 -10.67 4.74
CA LYS A 60 9.47 -9.71 5.25
C LYS A 60 10.81 -9.90 4.55
N HIS A 61 11.34 -8.82 4.04
CA HIS A 61 12.62 -8.76 3.38
C HIS A 61 13.59 -7.89 4.19
N HIS A 62 14.79 -8.41 4.47
CA HIS A 62 15.81 -7.63 5.16
C HIS A 62 16.42 -6.58 4.22
N ILE A 63 16.29 -5.31 4.58
CA ILE A 63 16.92 -4.20 3.83
C ILE A 63 18.44 -4.41 3.81
N PHE A 64 19.01 -4.84 4.94
CA PHE A 64 20.41 -5.22 5.09
C PHE A 64 20.54 -6.76 5.07
N PRO A 65 21.13 -7.37 4.02
CA PRO A 65 21.16 -8.83 3.86
C PRO A 65 21.77 -9.59 5.03
N GLN A 66 21.24 -10.79 5.29
CA GLN A 66 21.77 -11.72 6.29
C GLN A 66 22.95 -12.56 5.80
N GLU A 67 23.44 -12.36 4.56
CA GLU A 67 24.65 -13.06 4.08
C GLU A 67 25.81 -12.81 5.07
N PRO A 68 26.49 -13.86 5.59
CA PRO A 68 27.37 -13.73 6.75
C PRO A 68 28.40 -12.60 6.65
N ARG A 69 29.06 -12.46 5.49
CA ARG A 69 30.07 -11.41 5.25
C ARG A 69 29.47 -10.00 5.28
N LEU A 70 28.27 -9.82 4.72
CA LEU A 70 27.57 -8.53 4.72
C LEU A 70 27.03 -8.23 6.12
N LYS A 71 26.41 -9.21 6.78
CA LYS A 71 25.86 -9.09 8.13
C LYS A 71 26.93 -8.62 9.13
N THR A 72 28.09 -9.27 9.15
CA THR A 72 29.21 -8.85 10.01
C THR A 72 29.67 -7.42 9.71
N TRP A 73 29.63 -7.00 8.45
CA TRP A 73 30.02 -5.65 8.06
C TRP A 73 29.02 -4.59 8.54
N PHE A 74 27.71 -4.86 8.45
CA PHE A 74 26.67 -3.98 9.00
C PHE A 74 26.73 -3.89 10.52
N GLU A 75 26.94 -5.02 11.21
CA GLU A 75 27.05 -5.07 12.67
C GLU A 75 28.22 -4.24 13.19
N ARG A 76 29.36 -4.24 12.50
CA ARG A 76 30.52 -3.38 12.82
C ARG A 76 30.19 -1.90 12.74
N GLN A 77 29.23 -1.49 11.91
CA GLN A 77 28.74 -0.12 11.82
C GLN A 77 27.56 0.17 12.75
N GLY A 78 27.18 -0.77 13.63
CA GLY A 78 26.08 -0.60 14.57
C GLY A 78 24.70 -0.65 13.93
N ILE A 79 24.53 -1.45 12.87
CA ILE A 79 23.24 -1.71 12.22
C ILE A 79 22.72 -3.08 12.68
N ASN A 80 21.53 -3.10 13.28
CA ASN A 80 20.81 -4.33 13.59
C ASN A 80 19.89 -4.70 12.42
N THR A 81 20.31 -5.67 11.61
CA THR A 81 19.57 -6.10 10.41
C THR A 81 18.11 -6.50 10.69
N HIS A 82 17.79 -7.06 11.86
CA HIS A 82 16.43 -7.45 12.22
C HIS A 82 15.50 -6.27 12.53
N GLN A 83 16.04 -5.07 12.75
CA GLN A 83 15.22 -3.86 12.93
C GLN A 83 14.81 -3.21 11.61
N GLU A 84 15.41 -3.67 10.51
CA GLU A 84 15.39 -2.99 9.21
C GLU A 84 14.82 -3.93 8.15
N THR A 85 13.54 -4.30 8.31
CA THR A 85 12.85 -5.17 7.34
C THR A 85 11.72 -4.44 6.66
N ILE A 86 11.44 -4.78 5.41
CA ILE A 86 10.34 -4.23 4.64
C ILE A 86 9.37 -5.35 4.27
N SER A 87 8.07 -5.11 4.43
CA SER A 87 7.03 -6.03 3.95
C SER A 87 6.85 -5.85 2.45
N LEU A 88 7.09 -6.90 1.66
CA LEU A 88 7.00 -6.90 0.21
C LEU A 88 6.03 -7.97 -0.27
N ASP A 89 5.38 -7.74 -1.40
CA ASP A 89 4.65 -8.79 -2.09
C ASP A 89 5.61 -9.94 -2.49
N LEU A 90 5.12 -11.17 -2.41
CA LEU A 90 5.90 -12.37 -2.67
C LEU A 90 6.56 -12.37 -4.08
N PRO A 91 5.89 -11.94 -5.17
CA PRO A 91 6.53 -11.79 -6.48
C PRO A 91 7.74 -10.85 -6.46
N THR A 92 7.62 -9.67 -5.85
CA THR A 92 8.72 -8.71 -5.72
C THR A 92 9.87 -9.30 -4.90
N HIS A 93 9.59 -9.93 -3.76
CA HIS A 93 10.59 -10.56 -2.93
C HIS A 93 11.40 -11.62 -3.69
N ARG A 94 10.71 -12.50 -4.44
CA ARG A 94 11.34 -13.53 -5.27
C ARG A 94 12.16 -12.95 -6.40
N ARG A 95 11.68 -11.89 -7.05
CA ARG A 95 12.35 -11.24 -8.18
C ARG A 95 13.72 -10.68 -7.79
N ILE A 96 13.84 -10.03 -6.63
CA ILE A 96 15.11 -9.42 -6.20
C ILE A 96 16.13 -10.43 -5.69
N HIS A 97 15.66 -11.60 -5.23
CA HIS A 97 16.49 -12.73 -4.80
C HIS A 97 16.70 -13.80 -5.88
N LEU A 98 16.20 -13.57 -7.10
CA LEU A 98 16.39 -14.51 -8.20
C LEU A 98 17.89 -14.69 -8.50
N GLY A 99 18.32 -15.95 -8.59
CA GLY A 99 19.72 -16.33 -8.86
C GLY A 99 20.47 -16.85 -7.62
N ALA A 100 21.77 -17.03 -7.75
CA ALA A 100 22.60 -17.56 -6.67
C ALA A 100 22.89 -16.50 -5.60
N ARG A 101 23.18 -16.95 -4.37
CA ARG A 101 23.71 -16.10 -3.28
C ARG A 101 22.87 -14.86 -2.96
N GLY A 102 21.54 -15.02 -2.92
CA GLY A 102 20.60 -13.93 -2.62
C GLY A 102 20.35 -12.97 -3.78
N GLY A 103 20.72 -13.36 -5.00
CA GLY A 103 20.34 -12.68 -6.24
C GLY A 103 20.91 -11.28 -6.40
N ALA A 104 20.20 -10.46 -7.18
CA ALA A 104 20.60 -9.11 -7.53
C ALA A 104 20.65 -8.16 -6.32
N TRP A 105 19.80 -8.39 -5.31
CA TRP A 105 19.81 -7.59 -4.08
C TRP A 105 21.13 -7.73 -3.32
N ASN A 106 21.53 -8.97 -3.00
CA ASN A 106 22.79 -9.20 -2.30
C ASN A 106 24.00 -8.80 -3.15
N GLN A 107 23.92 -8.97 -4.48
CA GLN A 107 25.01 -8.54 -5.36
C GLN A 107 25.26 -7.04 -5.27
N ALA A 108 24.20 -6.22 -5.31
CA ALA A 108 24.35 -4.78 -5.21
C ALA A 108 24.98 -4.35 -3.87
N TRP A 109 24.66 -5.04 -2.78
CA TRP A 109 25.30 -4.83 -1.48
C TRP A 109 26.78 -5.25 -1.45
N ARG A 110 27.14 -6.35 -2.11
CA ARG A 110 28.54 -6.77 -2.25
C ARG A 110 29.34 -5.75 -3.06
N ASP A 111 28.80 -5.30 -4.19
CA ASP A 111 29.44 -4.27 -5.03
C ASP A 111 29.70 -2.98 -4.22
N PHE A 112 28.74 -2.57 -3.39
CA PHE A 112 28.90 -1.41 -2.51
C PHE A 112 29.92 -1.63 -1.40
N GLN A 113 29.93 -2.81 -0.76
CA GLN A 113 30.93 -3.19 0.24
C GLN A 113 32.35 -3.17 -0.37
N ASP A 114 32.52 -3.73 -1.56
CA ASP A 114 33.81 -3.81 -2.24
C ASP A 114 34.30 -2.42 -2.68
N ALA A 115 33.38 -1.55 -3.12
CA ALA A 115 33.71 -0.17 -3.51
C ALA A 115 33.98 0.74 -2.30
N LYS A 116 33.30 0.52 -1.16
CA LYS A 116 33.39 1.36 0.04
C LYS A 116 33.45 0.50 1.32
N PRO A 117 34.55 -0.22 1.57
CA PRO A 117 34.65 -1.13 2.73
C PRO A 117 34.57 -0.39 4.08
N GLY A 118 34.94 0.89 4.12
CA GLY A 118 34.83 1.78 5.28
C GLY A 118 33.55 2.63 5.32
N ALA A 119 32.49 2.24 4.60
CA ALA A 119 31.25 3.01 4.58
C ALA A 119 30.70 3.24 6.00
N THR A 120 30.31 4.48 6.28
CA THR A 120 29.67 4.83 7.55
C THR A 120 28.24 4.28 7.59
N LYS A 121 27.67 4.17 8.80
CA LYS A 121 26.26 3.82 8.99
C LYS A 121 25.34 4.68 8.10
N GLN A 122 25.54 6.00 8.07
CA GLN A 122 24.76 6.91 7.23
C GLN A 122 24.84 6.53 5.74
N GLN A 123 26.05 6.30 5.22
CA GLN A 123 26.23 5.94 3.81
C GLN A 123 25.57 4.59 3.46
N MET A 124 25.51 3.66 4.42
CA MET A 124 24.80 2.39 4.23
C MET A 124 23.28 2.60 4.15
N TYR A 125 22.69 3.48 4.95
CA TYR A 125 21.26 3.82 4.83
C TYR A 125 20.95 4.62 3.56
N GLU A 126 21.83 5.54 3.16
CA GLU A 126 21.69 6.23 1.87
C GLU A 126 21.72 5.23 0.72
N HIS A 127 22.66 4.28 0.74
CA HIS A 127 22.73 3.21 -0.25
C HIS A 127 21.48 2.33 -0.22
N SER A 128 20.96 1.98 0.95
CA SER A 128 19.74 1.16 1.04
C SER A 128 18.54 1.87 0.41
N TRP A 129 18.41 3.19 0.59
CA TRP A 129 17.38 4.00 -0.08
C TRP A 129 17.56 4.01 -1.60
N GLU A 130 18.80 4.13 -2.09
CA GLU A 130 19.08 3.99 -3.52
C GLU A 130 18.70 2.62 -4.07
N LEU A 131 18.98 1.53 -3.34
CA LEU A 131 18.58 0.20 -3.73
C LEU A 131 17.06 0.02 -3.72
N MET A 132 16.37 0.52 -2.69
CA MET A 132 14.90 0.47 -2.63
C MET A 132 14.28 1.17 -3.86
N LYS A 133 14.78 2.34 -4.25
CA LYS A 133 14.36 3.02 -5.49
C LYS A 133 14.69 2.20 -6.74
N ARG A 134 15.94 1.71 -6.87
CA ARG A 134 16.42 0.95 -8.02
C ARG A 134 15.60 -0.33 -8.25
N PHE A 135 15.27 -1.05 -7.18
CA PHE A 135 14.53 -2.31 -7.24
C PHE A 135 13.00 -2.14 -7.14
N LYS A 136 12.53 -0.89 -7.01
CA LYS A 136 11.13 -0.50 -6.88
C LYS A 136 10.44 -1.15 -5.67
N LEU A 137 11.11 -1.11 -4.52
CA LEU A 137 10.59 -1.63 -3.27
C LEU A 137 9.67 -0.59 -2.63
N VAL A 138 8.42 -0.97 -2.41
CA VAL A 138 7.40 -0.14 -1.75
C VAL A 138 6.80 -0.97 -0.63
N GLY A 139 6.75 -0.42 0.58
CA GLY A 139 6.24 -1.12 1.76
C GLY A 139 6.63 -0.42 3.07
N PHE A 140 6.05 -0.90 4.16
CA PHE A 140 6.38 -0.40 5.50
C PHE A 140 7.69 -1.02 6.00
N VAL A 141 8.57 -0.18 6.54
CA VAL A 141 9.73 -0.63 7.30
C VAL A 141 9.26 -0.99 8.71
N ILE A 142 9.50 -2.24 9.11
CA ILE A 142 9.06 -2.83 10.36
C ILE A 142 10.17 -3.72 10.93
N PRO A 143 10.27 -3.88 12.25
CA PRO A 143 11.13 -4.91 12.83
C PRO A 143 10.70 -6.33 12.40
N TYR A 144 11.66 -7.25 12.30
CA TYR A 144 11.45 -8.62 11.83
C TYR A 144 10.51 -9.43 12.72
N HIS A 145 10.39 -9.09 14.01
CA HIS A 145 9.49 -9.78 14.93
C HIS A 145 8.13 -9.07 15.11
N ASP A 146 7.96 -7.86 14.57
CA ASP A 146 6.74 -7.06 14.74
C ASP A 146 5.70 -7.38 13.67
N LYS A 147 4.42 -7.22 13.93
CA LYS A 147 3.41 -7.42 12.88
C LYS A 147 3.37 -6.19 11.96
N PRO A 148 3.28 -6.36 10.62
CA PRO A 148 3.03 -5.21 9.74
C PRO A 148 1.76 -4.48 10.19
N PRO A 149 1.74 -3.13 10.19
CA PRO A 149 0.66 -2.37 10.80
C PRO A 149 -0.71 -2.54 10.13
N TYR A 150 -0.81 -3.18 8.95
CA TYR A 150 -2.09 -3.35 8.25
C TYR A 150 -2.16 -4.65 7.43
N LEU A 151 -3.19 -5.46 7.70
CA LEU A 151 -3.81 -6.37 6.72
C LEU A 151 -5.35 -6.31 6.74
N LEU A 152 -5.94 -5.34 7.45
CA LEU A 152 -7.37 -5.07 7.36
C LEU A 152 -7.57 -3.56 7.19
N PRO A 153 -8.29 -3.08 6.16
CA PRO A 153 -8.95 -1.80 6.31
C PRO A 153 -9.81 -1.87 7.59
N PRO A 154 -9.98 -0.76 8.34
CA PRO A 154 -10.98 -0.75 9.41
C PRO A 154 -12.30 -1.28 8.84
N PRO A 155 -13.04 -2.11 9.61
CA PRO A 155 -14.33 -2.59 9.13
C PRO A 155 -15.13 -1.39 8.66
N ILE A 156 -15.48 -1.38 7.37
CA ILE A 156 -16.42 -0.40 6.85
C ILE A 156 -17.77 -0.88 7.39
N GLU A 157 -18.14 -0.40 8.56
CA GLU A 157 -19.49 -0.55 9.07
C GLU A 157 -20.42 0.19 8.10
N TYR A 158 -21.35 -0.55 7.49
CA TYR A 158 -22.47 -0.02 6.72
C TYR A 158 -23.72 -0.03 7.60
#